data_AF-L8Y8M9-F1
#
_entry.id   AF-L8Y8M9-F1
#
_cell.length_a   1.000
_cell.length_b   1.000
_cell.length_c   1.000
_cell.angle_alpha   90.00
_cell.angle_beta   90.00
_cell.angle_gamma   90.00
#
_symmetry.space_group_name_H-M   'P 1'
#
loop_
_entity.id
_entity.type
_entity.pdbx_description
1 polymer ?
#
loop_
_entity_poly.entity_id
_entity_poly.type
_entity_poly.pdbx_seq_one_letter_code
_entity_poly.pdbx_strand_id
1 'polypeptide(L)'
;MLVPRKMSISPLESWLTAHYLLPSLDAGAPETVAPSQFYECPPNQVGGEIKQGGERVLDIPRMECKNVLKIRRRKMNHHKYRKLVKRTRFLRRKVREGRLKRKQIKFERDLRRIWLKAGLKEAPAGWQTPKIYLRGK
;
A
#
# COMPACT_ATOMS: atom_id res chain seq x y z
N MET A 1 4.11 -26.39 42.59
CA MET A 1 4.05 -25.21 41.71
C MET A 1 3.94 -25.69 40.26
N LEU A 2 2.72 -25.90 39.75
CA LEU A 2 2.48 -26.36 38.38
C LEU A 2 2.71 -25.19 37.42
N VAL A 3 3.83 -25.20 36.70
CA VAL A 3 4.13 -24.24 35.64
C VAL A 3 3.24 -24.57 34.43
N PRO A 4 2.44 -23.64 33.90
CA PRO A 4 1.70 -23.87 32.66
C PRO A 4 2.69 -24.07 31.51
N ARG A 5 2.91 -25.33 31.11
CA ARG A 5 3.63 -25.69 29.89
C ARG A 5 2.78 -25.25 28.70
N LYS A 6 3.22 -24.17 28.06
CA LYS A 6 2.92 -23.77 26.66
C LYS A 6 1.44 -23.93 26.25
N MET A 7 0.67 -22.86 26.43
CA MET A 7 -0.65 -22.63 25.82
C MET A 7 -0.56 -22.38 24.30
N SER A 8 0.24 -23.16 23.58
CA SER A 8 0.33 -23.06 22.12
C SER A 8 0.14 -24.45 21.55
N ILE A 9 -1.08 -24.73 21.11
CA ILE A 9 -1.37 -25.89 20.29
C ILE A 9 -0.55 -25.72 19.01
N SER A 10 0.34 -26.66 18.71
CA SER A 10 1.10 -26.63 17.47
C SER A 10 0.15 -26.83 16.28
N PRO A 11 0.48 -26.31 15.07
CA PRO A 11 -0.38 -26.49 13.90
C PRO A 11 -0.74 -27.96 13.62
N LEU A 12 0.18 -28.88 13.91
CA LEU A 12 -0.04 -30.32 13.78
C LEU A 12 -1.03 -30.85 14.83
N GLU A 13 -0.85 -30.49 16.10
CA GLU A 13 -1.80 -30.87 17.15
C GLU A 13 -3.20 -30.32 16.88
N SER A 14 -3.30 -29.08 16.38
CA SER A 14 -4.58 -28.49 15.98
C SER A 14 -5.23 -29.25 14.83
N TRP A 15 -4.43 -29.71 13.86
CA TRP A 15 -4.92 -30.47 12.71
C TRP A 15 -5.38 -31.87 13.11
N LEU A 16 -4.59 -32.58 13.92
CA LEU A 16 -4.95 -33.91 14.44
C LEU A 16 -6.19 -33.84 15.34
N THR A 17 -6.28 -32.81 16.20
CA THR A 17 -7.45 -32.60 17.07
C THR A 17 -8.72 -32.39 16.24
N ALA A 18 -8.63 -31.62 15.16
CA ALA A 18 -9.75 -31.46 14.23
C ALA A 18 -10.12 -32.78 13.52
N HIS A 19 -9.15 -33.61 13.14
CA HIS A 19 -9.42 -34.87 12.46
C HIS A 19 -9.99 -35.98 13.35
N TYR A 20 -9.64 -36.01 14.64
CA TYR A 20 -10.04 -37.09 15.55
C TYR A 20 -11.19 -36.73 16.50
N LEU A 21 -11.38 -35.45 16.84
CA LEU A 21 -12.48 -35.03 17.72
C LEU A 21 -13.72 -34.55 16.96
N LEU A 22 -13.57 -34.08 15.72
CA LEU A 22 -14.74 -33.90 14.87
C LEU A 22 -15.15 -35.28 14.36
N PRO A 23 -16.45 -35.63 14.41
CA PRO A 23 -16.94 -36.85 13.79
C PRO A 23 -16.45 -36.88 12.33
N SER A 24 -15.75 -37.94 11.92
CA SER A 24 -15.42 -38.11 10.52
C SER A 24 -16.73 -38.10 9.74
N LEU A 25 -16.80 -37.29 8.68
CA LEU A 25 -17.96 -37.25 7.80
C LEU A 25 -18.12 -38.54 6.97
N ASP A 26 -17.31 -39.56 7.27
CA ASP A 26 -17.16 -40.82 6.55
C ASP A 26 -17.57 -42.02 7.42
N ALA A 27 -18.59 -41.87 8.26
CA ALA A 27 -19.30 -43.01 8.84
C ALA A 27 -20.46 -43.43 7.92
N GLY A 28 -20.11 -44.01 6.77
CA GLY A 28 -21.03 -44.77 5.93
C GLY A 28 -21.00 -44.41 4.45
N ALA A 29 -20.21 -45.15 3.67
CA ALA A 29 -20.68 -45.92 2.49
C ALA A 29 -19.47 -46.46 1.69
N PRO A 30 -19.35 -47.78 1.46
CA PRO A 30 -18.65 -48.24 0.27
C PRO A 30 -19.57 -48.02 -0.95
N GLU A 31 -18.95 -47.85 -2.12
CA GLU A 31 -19.55 -47.86 -3.46
C GLU A 31 -20.02 -46.52 -4.05
N THR A 32 -19.15 -46.00 -4.91
CA THR A 32 -19.47 -45.61 -6.30
C THR A 32 -20.50 -44.52 -6.51
N VAL A 33 -20.20 -43.27 -6.13
CA VAL A 33 -20.71 -42.10 -6.89
C VAL A 33 -19.67 -40.97 -6.82
N ALA A 34 -19.32 -40.41 -7.97
CA ALA A 34 -18.40 -39.29 -8.14
C ALA A 34 -18.68 -38.14 -7.14
N PRO A 35 -17.65 -37.38 -6.68
CA PRO A 35 -17.84 -36.35 -5.67
C PRO A 35 -18.56 -35.13 -6.27
N SER A 36 -19.87 -35.23 -6.37
CA SER A 36 -20.80 -34.12 -6.56
C SER A 36 -21.06 -33.46 -5.21
N GLN A 37 -20.07 -32.75 -4.69
CA GLN A 37 -20.28 -31.70 -3.69
C GLN A 37 -19.45 -30.49 -4.09
N PHE A 38 -19.93 -29.85 -5.15
CA PHE A 38 -19.56 -28.49 -5.49
C PHE A 38 -19.84 -27.63 -4.25
N TYR A 39 -18.79 -27.11 -3.62
CA TYR A 39 -18.94 -25.96 -2.74
C TYR A 39 -19.42 -24.82 -3.64
N GLU A 40 -20.72 -24.53 -3.62
CA GLU A 40 -21.32 -23.53 -4.49
C GLU A 40 -20.85 -22.15 -4.02
N CYS A 41 -19.71 -21.74 -4.54
CA CYS A 41 -19.19 -20.39 -4.40
C CYS A 41 -20.17 -19.45 -5.11
N PRO A 42 -20.62 -18.34 -4.48
CA PRO A 42 -21.47 -17.38 -5.16
C PRO A 42 -20.80 -16.93 -6.46
N PRO A 43 -21.51 -16.92 -7.60
CA PRO A 43 -20.88 -16.66 -8.89
C PRO A 43 -20.22 -15.26 -8.88
N ASN A 44 -18.91 -15.23 -9.10
CA ASN A 44 -18.18 -14.00 -9.40
C ASN A 44 -18.69 -13.50 -10.75
N GLN A 45 -19.56 -12.48 -10.75
CA GLN A 45 -20.01 -11.81 -11.99
C GLN A 45 -18.83 -11.06 -12.62
N VAL A 46 -18.00 -11.80 -13.34
CA VAL A 46 -17.01 -11.29 -14.28
C VAL A 46 -17.50 -11.67 -15.67
N GLY A 47 -18.05 -10.70 -16.38
CA GLY A 47 -18.13 -10.62 -17.84
C GLY A 47 -18.87 -11.75 -18.56
N GLY A 48 -20.14 -11.52 -18.89
CA GLY A 48 -20.87 -12.30 -19.89
C GLY A 48 -22.15 -11.59 -20.31
N GLU A 49 -22.19 -11.11 -21.55
CA GLU A 49 -23.30 -10.38 -22.15
C GLU A 49 -24.61 -11.20 -22.19
N ILE A 50 -25.70 -10.52 -21.79
CA ILE A 50 -27.06 -10.55 -22.35
C ILE A 50 -27.55 -11.89 -22.94
N LYS A 51 -28.56 -12.50 -22.29
CA LYS A 51 -29.85 -12.84 -22.94
C LYS A 51 -30.94 -13.27 -21.95
N GLN A 52 -32.06 -12.56 -22.08
CA GLN A 52 -33.47 -12.95 -21.87
C GLN A 52 -33.97 -13.43 -20.49
N GLY A 53 -34.89 -12.62 -19.96
CA GLY A 53 -36.22 -13.10 -19.53
C GLY A 53 -36.32 -13.65 -18.11
N GLY A 54 -37.01 -12.91 -17.24
CA GLY A 54 -37.50 -13.45 -15.97
C GLY A 54 -37.13 -12.59 -14.77
N GLU A 55 -38.07 -11.74 -14.40
CA GLU A 55 -38.15 -10.98 -13.16
C GLU A 55 -37.81 -11.84 -11.93
N ARG A 56 -36.64 -11.55 -11.33
CA ARG A 56 -36.31 -11.59 -9.89
C ARG A 56 -34.86 -11.16 -9.77
N VAL A 57 -34.65 -9.85 -9.84
CA VAL A 57 -33.47 -9.23 -9.26
C VAL A 57 -33.55 -9.54 -7.77
N LEU A 58 -32.92 -10.65 -7.35
CA LEU A 58 -32.58 -10.82 -5.95
C LEU A 58 -31.73 -9.60 -5.63
N ASP A 59 -32.32 -8.64 -4.95
CA ASP A 59 -31.65 -7.51 -4.32
C ASP A 59 -30.71 -8.08 -3.24
N ILE A 60 -29.65 -8.77 -3.68
CA ILE A 60 -28.45 -8.93 -2.89
C ILE A 60 -28.06 -7.49 -2.59
N PRO A 61 -28.09 -7.04 -1.32
CA PRO A 61 -27.65 -5.71 -1.00
C PRO A 61 -26.25 -5.62 -1.58
N ARG A 62 -26.08 -4.82 -2.65
CA ARG A 62 -24.78 -4.52 -3.22
C ARG A 62 -24.04 -3.99 -2.01
N MET A 63 -23.16 -4.80 -1.41
CA MET A 63 -22.39 -4.38 -0.26
C MET A 63 -21.45 -3.31 -0.79
N GLU A 64 -21.96 -2.09 -0.85
CA GLU A 64 -21.21 -0.89 -1.05
C GLU A 64 -20.37 -0.76 0.21
N CYS A 65 -19.27 -1.53 0.27
CA CYS A 65 -18.14 -1.20 1.11
C CYS A 65 -17.61 0.14 0.57
N LYS A 66 -18.33 1.25 0.86
CA LYS A 66 -18.11 2.59 0.35
C LYS A 66 -16.73 3.03 0.76
N ASN A 67 -15.71 2.73 -0.04
CA ASN A 67 -14.33 3.15 0.13
C ASN A 67 -13.70 2.88 1.53
N VAL A 68 -14.37 2.23 2.50
CA VAL A 68 -13.93 2.20 3.92
C VAL A 68 -12.59 1.50 4.05
N LEU A 69 -12.37 0.39 3.33
CA LEU A 69 -11.10 -0.32 3.32
C LEU A 69 -9.97 0.51 2.68
N LYS A 70 -10.28 1.24 1.60
CA LYS A 70 -9.34 2.17 0.95
C LYS A 70 -9.01 3.36 1.89
N ILE A 71 -10.00 3.88 2.63
CA ILE A 71 -9.83 4.94 3.64
C ILE A 71 -8.99 4.44 4.82
N ARG A 72 -9.29 3.27 5.40
CA ARG A 72 -8.51 2.67 6.50
C ARG A 72 -7.05 2.42 6.10
N ARG A 73 -6.81 1.97 4.86
CA ARG A 73 -5.47 1.83 4.30
C ARG A 73 -4.74 3.18 4.21
N ARG A 74 -5.38 4.21 3.65
CA ARG A 74 -4.82 5.58 3.57
C ARG A 74 -4.56 6.17 4.96
N LYS A 75 -5.46 5.96 5.92
CA LYS A 75 -5.29 6.34 7.34
C LYS A 75 -4.02 5.74 7.92
N MET A 76 -3.85 4.42 7.79
CA MET A 76 -2.69 3.72 8.31
C MET A 76 -1.40 4.16 7.59
N ASN A 77 -1.43 4.33 6.27
CA ASN A 77 -0.28 4.81 5.49
C ASN A 77 0.14 6.21 5.92
N HIS A 78 -0.80 7.14 6.09
CA HIS A 78 -0.50 8.49 6.56
C HIS A 78 0.06 8.47 7.99
N HIS A 79 -0.53 7.66 8.88
CA HIS A 79 -0.04 7.49 10.24
C HIS A 79 1.41 6.99 10.29
N LYS A 80 1.72 5.91 9.55
CA LYS A 80 3.08 5.36 9.44
C LYS A 80 4.05 6.38 8.82
N TYR A 81 3.63 7.10 7.78
CA TYR A 81 4.42 8.15 7.15
C TYR A 81 4.74 9.29 8.14
N ARG A 82 3.76 9.78 8.90
CA ARG A 82 3.97 10.80 9.93
C ARG A 82 4.94 10.33 11.01
N LYS A 83 4.82 9.08 11.49
CA LYS A 83 5.78 8.48 12.42
C LYS A 83 7.19 8.42 11.83
N LEU A 84 7.33 8.04 10.56
CA LEU A 84 8.62 8.05 9.86
C LEU A 84 9.21 9.46 9.74
N VAL A 85 8.41 10.44 9.31
CA VAL A 85 8.84 11.84 9.17
C VAL A 85 9.27 12.43 10.51
N LYS A 86 8.54 12.13 11.60
CA LYS A 86 8.93 12.55 12.96
C LYS A 86 10.28 11.97 13.37
N ARG A 87 10.47 10.64 13.23
CA ARG A 87 11.74 9.97 13.56
C ARG A 87 12.93 10.48 12.73
N THR A 88 12.70 10.80 11.45
CA THR A 88 13.76 11.21 10.51
C THR A 88 13.80 12.73 10.25
N ARG A 89 13.18 13.56 11.12
CA ARG A 89 13.01 15.00 10.90
C ARG A 89 14.32 15.73 10.59
N PHE A 90 15.33 15.52 11.43
CA PHE A 90 16.61 16.21 11.32
C PHE A 90 17.44 15.75 10.12
N LEU A 91 17.44 14.44 9.84
CA LEU A 91 18.05 13.91 8.63
C LEU A 91 17.42 14.52 7.37
N ARG A 92 16.08 14.59 7.32
CA ARG A 92 15.35 15.22 6.20
C ARG A 92 15.66 16.71 6.07
N ARG A 93 15.86 17.42 7.17
CA ARG A 93 16.29 18.83 7.17
C ARG A 93 17.68 18.98 6.56
N LYS A 94 18.67 18.20 7.03
CA LYS A 94 20.04 18.17 6.47
C LYS A 94 20.05 17.88 4.97
N VAL A 95 19.29 16.87 4.54
CA VAL A 95 19.17 16.51 3.11
C VAL A 95 18.49 17.62 2.31
N ARG A 96 17.43 18.25 2.85
CA ARG A 96 16.74 19.37 2.19
C ARG A 96 17.68 20.56 2.00
N GLU A 97 18.40 20.96 3.04
CA GLU A 97 19.38 22.05 2.99
C GLU A 97 20.48 21.76 1.95
N GLY A 98 21.01 20.53 1.93
CA GLY A 98 21.98 20.11 0.91
C GLY A 98 21.43 20.17 -0.53
N ARG A 99 20.17 19.76 -0.74
CA ARG A 99 19.51 19.87 -2.05
C ARG A 99 19.31 21.31 -2.48
N LEU A 100 18.90 22.20 -1.57
CA LEU A 100 18.71 23.63 -1.85
C LEU A 100 20.04 24.30 -2.22
N LYS A 101 21.14 23.98 -1.54
CA LYS A 101 22.49 24.44 -1.89
C LYS A 101 22.87 24.02 -3.31
N ARG A 102 22.70 22.73 -3.66
CA ARG A 102 22.97 22.24 -5.03
C ARG A 102 22.07 22.92 -6.07
N LYS A 103 20.81 23.19 -5.73
CA LYS A 103 19.87 23.90 -6.61
C LYS A 103 20.31 25.34 -6.88
N GLN A 104 20.78 26.05 -5.86
CA GLN A 104 21.32 27.41 -6.00
C GLN A 104 22.58 27.42 -6.87
N ILE A 105 23.52 26.50 -6.64
CA ILE A 105 24.74 26.37 -7.46
C ILE A 105 24.39 26.09 -8.92
N LYS A 106 23.40 25.22 -9.17
CA LYS A 106 22.94 24.93 -10.54
C LYS A 106 22.37 26.19 -11.21
N PHE A 107 21.52 26.93 -10.51
CA PHE A 107 20.96 28.19 -10.99
C PHE A 107 22.04 29.21 -11.34
N GLU A 108 23.01 29.42 -10.44
CA GLU A 108 24.13 30.33 -10.68
C GLU A 108 24.96 29.89 -11.89
N ARG A 109 25.29 28.60 -12.00
CA ARG A 109 26.04 28.04 -13.15
C ARG A 109 25.31 28.21 -14.47
N ASP A 110 23.99 28.06 -14.49
CA ASP A 110 23.19 28.22 -15.70
C ASP A 110 23.18 29.69 -16.15
N LEU A 111 23.07 30.65 -15.22
CA LEU A 111 23.27 32.07 -15.51
C LEU A 111 24.70 32.34 -16.01
N ARG A 112 25.69 31.67 -15.39
CA ARG A 112 27.08 31.81 -15.83
C ARG A 112 27.27 31.37 -17.27
N ARG A 113 26.65 30.26 -17.63
CA ARG A 113 26.71 29.70 -18.98
C ARG A 113 26.13 30.67 -20.01
N ILE A 114 25.06 31.38 -19.68
CA ILE A 114 24.42 32.32 -20.60
C ILE A 114 25.37 33.47 -20.94
N TRP A 115 26.01 34.10 -19.95
CA TRP A 115 26.94 35.21 -20.21
C TRP A 115 28.17 34.76 -21.00
N LEU A 116 28.73 33.59 -20.69
CA LEU A 116 29.91 33.07 -21.39
C LEU A 116 29.56 32.72 -22.83
N LYS A 117 28.37 32.15 -23.06
CA LYS A 117 27.88 31.85 -24.42
C LYS A 117 27.62 33.11 -25.23
N ALA A 118 27.23 34.22 -24.58
CA ALA A 118 27.07 35.52 -25.21
C ALA A 118 28.40 36.25 -25.45
N GLY A 119 29.55 35.67 -25.08
CA GLY A 119 30.88 36.27 -25.26
C GLY A 119 31.33 37.22 -24.15
N LEU A 120 30.52 37.39 -23.10
CA LEU A 120 30.90 38.18 -21.93
C LEU A 120 31.84 37.37 -21.03
N LYS A 121 32.97 37.97 -20.64
CA LYS A 121 33.91 37.34 -19.68
C LYS A 121 33.39 37.40 -18.24
N GLU A 122 32.65 38.45 -17.92
CA GLU A 122 32.12 38.72 -16.58
C GLU A 122 30.60 38.88 -16.60
N ALA A 123 30.01 38.92 -15.40
CA ALA A 123 28.59 39.24 -15.27
C ALA A 123 28.32 40.68 -15.76
N PRO A 124 27.11 40.98 -16.27
CA PRO A 124 26.72 42.34 -16.62
C PRO A 124 26.93 43.31 -15.45
N ALA A 125 27.31 44.55 -15.77
CA ALA A 125 27.54 45.58 -14.76
C ALA A 125 26.30 45.77 -13.87
N GLY A 126 26.50 45.81 -12.54
CA GLY A 126 25.42 45.95 -11.55
C GLY A 126 24.59 44.69 -11.28
N TRP A 127 24.87 43.56 -11.94
CA TRP A 127 24.12 42.33 -11.71
C TRP A 127 24.66 41.54 -10.51
N GLN A 128 23.87 41.46 -9.44
CA GLN A 128 24.12 40.55 -8.32
C GLN A 128 23.15 39.38 -8.39
N THR A 129 23.69 38.15 -8.43
CA THR A 129 22.84 36.96 -8.54
C THR A 129 22.12 36.68 -7.20
N PRO A 130 20.78 36.73 -7.16
CA PRO A 130 20.06 36.57 -5.90
C PRO A 130 20.05 35.12 -5.41
N LYS A 131 20.11 34.95 -4.09
CA LYS A 131 19.98 33.64 -3.42
C LYS A 131 18.52 33.25 -3.20
N ILE A 132 17.81 32.94 -4.29
CA ILE A 132 16.37 32.64 -4.27
C ILE A 132 16.02 31.33 -3.54
N TYR A 133 16.89 30.31 -3.59
CA TYR A 133 16.61 28.99 -2.98
C TYR A 133 17.13 28.83 -1.55
N LEU A 134 17.94 29.77 -1.08
CA LEU A 134 18.55 29.73 0.25
C LEU A 134 17.87 30.67 1.26
N ARG A 135 16.82 31.39 0.87
CA ARG A 135 16.06 32.24 1.80
C ARG A 135 15.53 31.39 2.95
N GLY A 136 16.00 31.70 4.17
CA GLY A 136 15.48 31.15 5.40
C GLY A 136 14.13 31.75 5.74
N LYS A 137 13.23 30.93 6.27
CA LYS A 137 12.20 31.34 7.22
C LYS A 137 12.68 30.95 8.60
#